data_AF-A0A847IS24-F1
#
_entry.id   AF-A0A847IS24-F1
#
_cell.length_a   1.000
_cell.length_b   1.000
_cell.length_c   1.000
_cell.angle_alpha   90.00
_cell.angle_beta   90.00
_cell.angle_gamma   90.00
#
_symmetry.space_group_name_H-M   'P 1'
#
loop_
_entity.id
_entity.type
_entity.pdbx_description
1 polymer ?
#
loop_
_entity_poly.entity_id
_entity_poly.type
_entity_poly.pdbx_seq_one_letter_code
_entity_poly.pdbx_strand_id
1 'polypeptide(L)'
;MENAAINALFLNLLKAAIWDRQADATLFRDLDEETWKRIFRLARRQSVSALIADKILSLPQECLPPREQNAALVSHMEQTRARNLKMM
;
A
#
# COMPACT_ATOMS: atom_id res chain seq x y z
N MET A 1 16.18 13.92 3.25
CA MET A 1 15.12 14.33 2.30
C MET A 1 14.33 13.13 1.77
N GLU A 2 14.97 11.99 1.49
CA GLU A 2 14.34 10.75 1.00
C GLU A 2 13.11 10.26 1.80
N ASN A 3 13.15 10.33 3.15
CA ASN A 3 12.03 9.93 3.99
C ASN A 3 10.76 10.78 3.82
N ALA A 4 10.90 12.06 3.44
CA ALA A 4 9.75 12.94 3.26
C ALA A 4 8.94 12.55 2.00
N ALA A 5 9.63 12.19 0.92
CA ALA A 5 9.00 11.72 -0.31
C ALA A 5 8.24 10.40 -0.09
N ILE A 6 8.85 9.44 0.60
CA ILE A 6 8.22 8.15 0.92
C ILE A 6 6.99 8.36 1.81
N ASN A 7 7.09 9.24 2.81
CA ASN A 7 5.94 9.57 3.66
C ASN A 7 4.82 10.21 2.83
N ALA A 8 5.13 11.07 1.86
CA ALA A 8 4.13 11.67 0.98
C ALA A 8 3.42 10.62 0.11
N LEU A 9 4.16 9.67 -0.48
CA LEU A 9 3.60 8.55 -1.24
C LEU A 9 2.69 7.67 -0.38
N PHE A 10 3.16 7.29 0.81
CA PHE A 10 2.38 6.53 1.78
C PHE A 10 1.09 7.26 2.19
N LEU A 11 1.19 8.55 2.53
CA LEU A 11 0.04 9.36 2.93
C LEU A 11 -0.95 9.57 1.77
N ASN A 12 -0.48 9.62 0.52
CA ASN A 12 -1.35 9.67 -0.64
C ASN A 12 -2.19 8.40 -0.78
N LEU A 13 -1.55 7.22 -0.69
CA LEU A 13 -2.26 5.93 -0.67
C LEU A 13 -3.24 5.84 0.50
N LEU A 14 -2.80 6.24 1.70
CA LEU A 14 -3.64 6.19 2.90
C LEU A 14 -4.84 7.13 2.79
N LYS A 15 -4.64 8.34 2.24
CA LYS A 15 -5.71 9.29 1.94
C LYS A 15 -6.69 8.69 0.93
N ALA A 16 -6.21 8.15 -0.18
CA ALA A 16 -7.07 7.48 -1.15
C ALA A 16 -7.86 6.32 -0.52
N ALA A 17 -7.25 5.59 0.43
CA ALA A 17 -7.90 4.51 1.17
C ALA A 17 -9.03 5.00 2.08
N ILE A 18 -8.75 6.01 2.92
CA ILE A 18 -9.69 6.51 3.93
C ILE A 18 -10.91 7.19 3.29
N TRP A 19 -10.70 7.96 2.23
CA TRP A 19 -11.78 8.69 1.56
C TRP A 19 -12.42 7.92 0.39
N ASP A 20 -12.05 6.65 0.21
CA ASP A 20 -12.45 5.80 -0.90
C ASP A 20 -12.33 6.48 -2.29
N ARG A 21 -11.19 7.13 -2.53
CA ARG A 21 -10.87 7.78 -3.81
C ARG A 21 -9.82 6.97 -4.56
N GLN A 22 -9.70 7.23 -5.87
CA GLN A 22 -8.58 6.73 -6.64
C GLN A 22 -7.29 7.42 -6.18
N ALA A 23 -6.24 6.63 -5.99
CA ALA A 23 -4.90 7.15 -5.75
C ALA A 23 -4.34 7.74 -7.05
N ASP A 24 -3.51 8.77 -6.92
CA ASP A 24 -2.89 9.40 -8.08
C ASP A 24 -1.77 8.48 -8.62
N ALA A 25 -2.11 7.69 -9.64
CA ALA A 25 -1.21 6.71 -10.24
C ALA A 25 0.09 7.32 -10.78
N THR A 26 0.08 8.61 -11.14
CA THR A 26 1.29 9.28 -11.67
C THR A 26 2.41 9.35 -10.64
N LEU A 27 2.06 9.36 -9.35
CA LEU A 27 3.02 9.39 -8.24
C LEU A 27 3.72 8.03 -8.01
N PHE A 28 3.18 6.95 -8.57
CA PHE A 28 3.65 5.58 -8.36
C PHE A 28 4.34 4.98 -9.59
N ARG A 29 4.47 5.76 -10.67
CA ARG A 29 5.18 5.35 -11.87
C ARG A 29 6.69 5.28 -11.60
N ASP A 30 7.33 4.22 -12.12
CA ASP A 30 8.78 4.00 -12.06
C ASP A 30 9.39 3.97 -10.63
N LEU A 31 8.58 3.65 -9.61
CA LEU A 31 9.09 3.45 -8.26
C LEU A 31 9.95 2.19 -8.18
N ASP A 32 11.12 2.33 -7.57
CA ASP A 32 12.04 1.24 -7.34
C ASP A 32 11.55 0.31 -6.23
N GLU A 33 12.12 -0.89 -6.21
CA GLU A 33 11.78 -1.94 -5.25
C GLU A 33 12.01 -1.51 -3.79
N GLU A 34 13.03 -0.70 -3.51
CA GLU A 34 13.36 -0.26 -2.15
C GLU A 34 12.32 0.75 -1.64
N THR A 35 11.87 1.67 -2.50
CA THR A 35 10.80 2.60 -2.16
C THR A 35 9.52 1.87 -1.78
N TRP A 36 9.12 0.86 -2.55
CA TRP A 36 7.98 0.01 -2.20
C TRP A 36 8.16 -0.73 -0.87
N LYS A 37 9.33 -1.33 -0.62
CA LYS A 37 9.66 -1.97 0.68
C LYS A 37 9.48 -1.00 1.84
N ARG A 38 9.92 0.26 1.68
CA ARG A 38 9.82 1.28 2.71
C ARG A 38 8.35 1.69 2.95
N ILE A 39 7.55 1.84 1.89
CA ILE A 39 6.10 2.09 2.00
C ILE A 39 5.41 0.94 2.75
N PHE A 40 5.69 -0.31 2.40
CA PHE A 40 5.11 -1.48 3.08
C PHE A 40 5.50 -1.57 4.55
N ARG A 41 6.76 -1.24 4.87
CA ARG A 41 7.22 -1.16 6.26
C ARG A 41 6.46 -0.10 7.06
N LEU A 42 6.17 1.06 6.46
CA LEU A 42 5.34 2.10 7.09
C LEU A 42 3.90 1.60 7.30
N ALA A 43 3.29 1.00 6.27
CA ALA A 43 1.93 0.46 6.36
C ALA A 43 1.79 -0.58 7.47
N ARG A 44 2.78 -1.48 7.60
CA ARG A 44 2.82 -2.50 8.65
C ARG A 44 2.98 -1.89 10.05
N ARG A 45 3.88 -0.91 10.20
CA ARG A 45 4.11 -0.23 11.49
C ARG A 45 2.87 0.54 11.97
N GLN A 46 2.09 1.08 11.04
CA GLN A 46 0.87 1.83 11.32
C GLN A 46 -0.39 0.95 11.31
N SER A 47 -0.25 -0.37 11.15
CA SER A 47 -1.37 -1.33 11.10
C SER A 47 -2.41 -1.05 10.01
N VAL A 48 -2.01 -0.39 8.92
CA VAL A 48 -2.88 -0.04 7.78
C VAL A 48 -2.55 -0.84 6.51
N SER A 49 -1.83 -1.96 6.64
CA SER A 49 -1.41 -2.78 5.48
C SER A 49 -2.57 -3.24 4.61
N ALA A 50 -3.72 -3.61 5.18
CA ALA A 50 -4.89 -4.04 4.40
C ALA A 50 -5.48 -2.92 3.54
N LEU A 51 -5.55 -1.68 4.09
CA LEU A 51 -6.03 -0.50 3.36
C LEU A 51 -5.09 -0.11 2.23
N ILE A 52 -3.79 -0.15 2.49
CA ILE A 52 -2.77 0.16 1.49
C ILE A 52 -2.75 -0.90 0.39
N ALA A 53 -2.88 -2.18 0.73
CA ALA A 53 -2.95 -3.27 -0.24
C ALA A 53 -4.13 -3.12 -1.19
N ASP A 54 -5.32 -2.86 -0.64
CA ASP A 54 -6.54 -2.63 -1.39
C ASP A 54 -6.37 -1.49 -2.41
N LYS A 55 -5.79 -0.36 -1.98
CA LYS A 55 -5.54 0.76 -2.88
C LYS A 55 -4.45 0.49 -3.91
N ILE A 56 -3.41 -0.27 -3.57
CA ILE A 56 -2.38 -0.67 -4.55
C ILE A 56 -2.98 -1.58 -5.62
N LEU A 57 -3.85 -2.52 -5.26
CA LEU A 57 -4.56 -3.36 -6.23
C LEU A 57 -5.49 -2.56 -7.14
N SER A 58 -5.93 -1.37 -6.71
CA SER A 58 -6.72 -0.44 -7.53
C SER A 58 -5.88 0.41 -8.50
N LEU A 59 -4.54 0.38 -8.39
CA LEU A 59 -3.66 1.11 -9.29
C LEU A 59 -3.55 0.43 -10.67
N PRO A 60 -3.26 1.19 -11.74
CA PRO A 60 -2.94 0.63 -13.05
C PRO A 60 -1.75 -0.32 -12.98
N GLN A 61 -1.74 -1.35 -13.83
CA GLN A 61 -0.71 -2.40 -13.84
C GLN A 61 0.72 -1.87 -13.98
N GLU A 62 0.88 -0.76 -14.70
CA GLU A 62 2.16 -0.05 -14.91
C GLU A 62 2.73 0.57 -13.62
N CYS A 63 1.90 0.78 -12.61
CA CYS A 63 2.25 1.43 -11.35
C CYS A 63 2.27 0.43 -10.18
N LEU A 64 2.17 -0.86 -10.46
CA LEU A 64 2.15 -1.89 -9.43
C LEU A 64 3.57 -2.20 -8.93
N PRO A 65 3.72 -2.53 -7.64
CA PRO A 65 4.98 -3.03 -7.10
C PRO A 65 5.38 -4.37 -7.74
N PRO A 66 6.66 -4.78 -7.61
CA PRO A 66 7.12 -6.09 -8.03
C PRO A 66 6.23 -7.23 -7.49
N ARG A 67 5.97 -8.25 -8.32
CA ARG A 67 4.96 -9.30 -8.06
C ARG A 67 5.12 -9.98 -6.69
N GLU A 68 6.35 -10.27 -6.28
CA GLU A 68 6.61 -10.92 -4.99
C GLU A 68 6.16 -10.06 -3.80
N GLN A 69 6.41 -8.76 -3.87
CA GLN A 69 6.02 -7.83 -2.80
C GLN A 69 4.52 -7.61 -2.77
N ASN A 70 3.89 -7.53 -3.95
CA ASN A 70 2.45 -7.45 -4.07
C ASN A 70 1.77 -8.69 -3.45
N ALA A 71 2.27 -9.88 -3.77
CA ALA A 71 1.74 -11.13 -3.23
C ALA A 71 1.86 -11.21 -1.70
N ALA A 72 3.02 -10.81 -1.14
CA ALA A 72 3.21 -10.76 0.31
C ALA A 72 2.23 -9.78 1.00
N LEU A 73 2.00 -8.63 0.37
CA LEU A 73 1.07 -7.62 0.88
C LEU A 73 -0.39 -8.11 0.85
N VAL A 74 -0.81 -8.73 -0.25
CA VAL A 74 -2.16 -9.31 -0.39
C VAL A 74 -2.36 -10.43 0.63
N SER A 75 -1.39 -11.33 0.81
CA SER A 75 -1.44 -12.36 1.85
C SER A 75 -1.63 -11.76 3.25
N HIS A 76 -0.94 -10.66 3.54
CA HIS A 76 -1.09 -9.96 4.83
C HIS A 76 -2.44 -9.25 4.97
N MET A 77 -2.99 -8.69 3.89
CA MET A 77 -4.34 -8.14 3.84
C MET A 77 -5.38 -9.21 4.19
N GLU A 78 -5.31 -10.37 3.55
CA GLU A 78 -6.24 -11.49 3.78
C GLU A 78 -6.17 -11.98 5.23
N GLN A 79 -4.96 -12.10 5.79
CA GLN A 79 -4.79 -12.44 7.22
C GLN A 79 -5.41 -11.38 8.15
N THR A 80 -5.28 -10.10 7.81
CA THR A 80 -5.86 -9.00 8.59
C THR A 80 -7.39 -9.00 8.52
N ARG A 81 -7.96 -9.16 7.31
CA ARG A 81 -9.41 -9.28 7.11
C ARG A 81 -9.97 -10.50 7.85
N ALA A 82 -9.32 -11.66 7.74
CA ALA A 82 -9.72 -12.88 8.42
C ALA A 82 -9.68 -12.76 9.95
N ARG A 83 -8.72 -12.01 10.51
CA ARG A 83 -8.67 -11.71 11.95
C ARG A 83 -9.79 -10.78 12.38
N ASN A 84 -10.09 -9.73 11.62
CA ASN A 84 -11.18 -8.80 11.93
C ASN A 84 -12.55 -9.51 11.89
N LEU A 85 -12.77 -10.43 10.95
CA LEU A 85 -14.01 -11.22 10.84
C LEU A 85 -14.21 -12.20 12.00
N LYS A 86 -13.14 -12.68 12.64
CA LYS A 86 -13.23 -13.57 13.81
C LYS A 86 -13.55 -12.83 15.12
N MET A 87 -13.56 -11.50 15.10
CA MET A 87 -13.86 -10.67 16.27
C MET A 87 -15.31 -10.12 16.26
N MET A 88 -16.09 -10.38 15.20
CA MET A 88 -17.55 -10.17 15.17
C MET A 88 -18.26 -11.48 15.46
#